data_AF-A0A930V661-F1
#
_entry.id   AF-A0A930V661-F1
#
_cell.length_a   1.000
_cell.length_b   1.000
_cell.length_c   1.000
_cell.angle_alpha   90.00
_cell.angle_beta   90.00
_cell.angle_gamma   90.00
#
_symmetry.space_group_name_H-M   'P 1'
#
loop_
_entity.id
_entity.type
_entity.pdbx_description
1 polymer ?
#
loop_
_entity_poly.entity_id
_entity_poly.type
_entity_poly.pdbx_seq_one_letter_code
_entity_poly.pdbx_strand_id
1 'polypeptide(L)'
;MRLWPKRSSITPPREEVDPRVPKLVDWDQHGIVGTIGSGPAAGTTVVAHSYRTETGGLDFYELEFWDGPDQIFDAAGRFVMSDWVTDSRVPGEEGGLIDALTREVDVTWWTDRERIDAFWSVHWDPR
;
A
#
# COMPACT_ATOMS: atom_id res chain seq x y z
N MET A 1 -28.88 20.75 -7.44
CA MET A 1 -27.93 19.73 -7.91
C MET A 1 -26.54 20.11 -7.43
N ARG A 2 -25.94 19.34 -6.52
CA ARG A 2 -24.57 19.61 -6.03
C ARG A 2 -23.59 19.12 -7.09
N LEU A 3 -22.85 20.04 -7.69
CA LEU A 3 -21.76 19.74 -8.62
C LEU A 3 -20.59 19.19 -7.79
N TRP A 4 -20.30 17.89 -7.95
CA TRP A 4 -19.04 17.33 -7.45
C TRP A 4 -17.88 17.93 -8.27
N PRO A 5 -16.79 18.38 -7.64
CA PRO A 5 -15.61 18.77 -8.40
C PRO A 5 -15.13 17.53 -9.16
N LYS A 6 -14.98 17.67 -10.48
CA LYS A 6 -14.28 16.68 -11.29
C LYS A 6 -12.94 16.39 -10.61
N ARG A 7 -12.78 15.20 -10.04
CA ARG A 7 -11.47 14.66 -9.66
C ARG A 7 -10.61 14.81 -10.91
N SER A 8 -9.54 15.58 -10.82
CA SER A 8 -8.54 15.67 -11.88
C SER A 8 -8.17 14.24 -12.24
N SER A 9 -8.56 13.79 -13.43
CA SER A 9 -8.05 12.55 -14.00
C SER A 9 -6.61 12.86 -14.39
N ILE A 10 -5.71 12.88 -13.41
CA ILE A 10 -4.33 12.52 -13.67
C ILE A 10 -4.47 11.10 -14.17
N THR A 11 -4.39 10.90 -15.49
CA THR A 11 -4.13 9.58 -16.02
C THR A 11 -2.87 9.13 -15.31
N PRO A 12 -2.92 8.13 -14.40
CA PRO A 12 -1.71 7.70 -13.75
C PRO A 12 -0.73 7.31 -14.87
N PRO A 13 0.56 7.68 -14.77
CA PRO A 13 1.56 7.07 -15.65
C PRO A 13 1.31 5.55 -15.57
N ARG A 14 1.40 4.82 -16.70
CA ARG A 14 1.34 3.34 -16.69
C ARG A 14 2.11 2.89 -15.46
N GLU A 15 1.41 2.40 -14.43
CA GLU A 15 2.06 2.10 -13.17
C GLU A 15 2.95 0.91 -13.46
N GLU A 16 4.24 1.19 -13.61
CA GLU A 16 5.23 0.15 -13.87
C GLU A 16 5.33 -0.73 -12.64
N VAL A 17 5.39 -2.04 -12.86
CA VAL A 17 5.66 -3.02 -11.80
C VAL A 17 7.02 -2.69 -11.18
N ASP A 18 7.03 -2.43 -9.88
CA ASP A 18 8.24 -2.23 -9.11
C ASP A 18 8.72 -3.59 -8.57
N PRO A 19 9.92 -4.06 -8.93
CA PRO A 19 10.41 -5.37 -8.51
C PRO A 19 10.63 -5.50 -7.00
N ARG A 20 10.57 -4.41 -6.24
CA ARG A 20 10.65 -4.41 -4.77
C ARG A 20 9.30 -4.73 -4.11
N VAL A 21 8.19 -4.64 -4.86
CA VAL A 21 6.89 -5.08 -4.39
C VAL A 21 6.82 -6.61 -4.49
N PRO A 22 6.60 -7.35 -3.39
CA PRO A 22 6.39 -8.78 -3.43
C PRO A 22 5.16 -9.13 -4.26
N LYS A 23 5.22 -10.25 -4.99
CA LYS A 23 4.07 -10.73 -5.77
C LYS A 23 2.96 -11.15 -4.82
N LEU A 24 1.71 -11.05 -5.27
CA LEU A 24 0.54 -11.44 -4.47
C LEU A 24 0.63 -12.86 -3.86
N VAL A 25 1.28 -13.80 -4.55
CA VAL A 25 1.47 -15.17 -4.07
C VAL A 25 2.34 -15.26 -2.80
N ASP A 26 3.18 -14.25 -2.58
CA ASP A 26 4.07 -14.15 -1.41
C ASP A 26 3.41 -13.41 -0.24
N TRP A 27 2.20 -12.85 -0.44
CA TRP A 27 1.47 -12.13 0.60
C TRP A 27 0.75 -13.12 1.52
N ASP A 28 0.72 -12.81 2.81
CA ASP A 28 -0.10 -13.54 3.76
C ASP A 28 -1.62 -13.32 3.48
N GLN A 29 -2.50 -14.04 4.18
CA GLN A 29 -3.94 -13.84 4.10
C GLN A 29 -4.37 -12.41 4.45
N HIS A 30 -3.62 -11.74 5.34
CA HIS A 30 -3.88 -10.34 5.73
C HIS A 30 -3.09 -9.33 4.89
N GLY A 31 -2.24 -9.79 3.98
CA GLY A 31 -1.41 -8.95 3.13
C GLY A 31 0.04 -8.86 3.59
N ILE A 32 0.66 -7.68 3.42
CA ILE A 32 2.08 -7.45 3.73
C ILE A 32 2.28 -6.12 4.47
N VAL A 33 3.40 -6.03 5.18
CA VAL A 33 3.81 -4.83 5.92
C VAL A 33 5.07 -4.27 5.28
N GLY A 34 5.24 -2.96 5.29
CA GLY A 34 6.43 -2.28 4.82
C GLY A 34 6.78 -1.07 5.69
N THR A 35 7.96 -0.50 5.45
CA THR A 35 8.35 0.80 6.03
C THR A 35 8.84 1.73 4.94
N ILE A 36 8.38 2.97 5.05
CA ILE A 36 8.78 4.07 4.17
C ILE A 36 10.25 4.43 4.45
N GLY A 37 11.09 4.41 3.41
CA GLY A 37 12.53 4.66 3.52
C GLY A 37 12.94 6.11 3.31
N SER A 38 12.08 6.95 2.71
CA SER A 38 12.45 8.32 2.33
C SER A 38 11.31 9.34 2.46
N GLY A 39 11.69 10.62 2.44
CA GLY A 39 10.76 11.75 2.59
C GLY A 39 10.39 12.04 4.05
N PRO A 40 9.45 12.98 4.28
CA PRO A 40 9.04 13.41 5.62
C PRO A 40 8.41 12.30 6.48
N ALA A 41 7.88 11.25 5.85
CA ALA A 41 7.26 10.10 6.49
C ALA A 41 8.21 8.89 6.60
N ALA A 42 9.52 9.08 6.43
CA ALA A 42 10.48 7.98 6.60
C ALA A 42 10.37 7.37 8.02
N GLY A 43 10.35 6.03 8.08
CA GLY A 43 10.12 5.27 9.30
C GLY A 43 8.65 4.89 9.54
N THR A 44 7.69 5.48 8.83
CA THR A 44 6.28 5.09 8.91
C THR A 44 6.08 3.66 8.45
N THR A 45 5.29 2.93 9.22
CA THR A 45 4.77 1.61 8.89
C THR A 45 3.62 1.75 7.90
N VAL A 46 3.71 1.02 6.79
CA VAL A 46 2.63 0.89 5.82
C VAL A 46 2.15 -0.56 5.78
N VAL A 47 0.85 -0.76 5.72
CA VAL A 47 0.24 -2.07 5.56
C VAL A 47 -0.51 -2.10 4.24
N ALA A 48 -0.29 -3.16 3.45
CA ALA A 48 -1.09 -3.45 2.28
C ALA A 48 -2.03 -4.62 2.60
N HIS A 49 -3.26 -4.32 3.01
CA HIS A 49 -4.25 -5.30 3.40
C HIS A 49 -4.85 -5.96 2.15
N SER A 50 -4.73 -7.28 2.00
CA SER A 50 -5.39 -7.97 0.89
C SER A 50 -6.79 -8.44 1.27
N TYR A 51 -7.78 -8.08 0.46
CA TYR A 51 -9.14 -8.63 0.51
C TYR A 51 -9.30 -9.61 -0.66
N ARG A 52 -9.71 -10.84 -0.35
CA ARG A 52 -9.75 -11.94 -1.31
C ARG A 52 -11.18 -12.38 -1.59
N THR A 53 -11.43 -12.83 -2.80
CA THR A 53 -12.69 -13.46 -3.20
C THR A 53 -12.84 -14.83 -2.53
N GLU A 54 -14.04 -15.41 -2.57
CA GLU A 54 -14.30 -16.77 -2.06
C GLU A 54 -13.42 -17.85 -2.73
N THR A 55 -12.96 -17.60 -3.95
CA THR A 55 -12.07 -18.51 -4.69
C THR A 55 -10.58 -18.27 -4.40
N GLY A 56 -10.25 -17.32 -3.51
CA GLY A 56 -8.89 -17.01 -3.09
C GLY A 56 -8.13 -16.02 -3.98
N GLY A 57 -8.77 -15.53 -5.05
CA GLY A 57 -8.23 -14.46 -5.89
C GLY A 57 -8.24 -13.11 -5.16
N LEU A 58 -7.41 -12.16 -5.58
CA LEU A 58 -7.50 -10.79 -5.08
C LEU A 58 -8.83 -10.17 -5.54
N ASP A 59 -9.55 -9.56 -4.61
CA ASP A 59 -10.66 -8.66 -4.92
C ASP A 59 -10.12 -7.22 -5.00
N PHE A 60 -9.50 -6.76 -3.91
CA PHE A 60 -8.74 -5.52 -3.84
C PHE A 60 -7.75 -5.55 -2.68
N TYR A 61 -6.83 -4.59 -2.64
CA TYR A 61 -6.04 -4.28 -1.46
C TYR A 61 -6.23 -2.84 -1.02
N GLU A 62 -5.94 -2.58 0.25
CA GLU A 62 -5.97 -1.26 0.88
C GLU A 62 -4.59 -0.92 1.43
N LEU A 63 -4.14 0.33 1.24
CA LEU A 63 -2.90 0.85 1.80
C LEU A 63 -3.20 1.72 3.01
N GLU A 64 -2.70 1.32 4.17
CA GLU A 64 -2.86 2.01 5.45
C GLU A 64 -1.49 2.48 6.00
N PHE A 65 -1.40 3.74 6.45
CA PHE A 65 -0.23 4.35 7.08
C PHE A 65 -0.39 4.34 8.60
N TRP A 66 -0.08 3.19 9.19
CA TRP A 66 -0.47 2.83 10.55
C TRP A 66 -0.05 3.82 11.66
N ASP A 67 1.21 4.26 11.65
CA ASP A 67 1.79 5.19 12.64
C ASP A 67 2.22 6.52 11.99
N GLY A 68 1.71 6.79 10.79
CA GLY A 68 2.11 7.89 9.93
C GLY A 68 1.06 8.99 9.80
N PRO A 69 1.33 9.97 8.92
CA PRO A 69 0.35 10.98 8.55
C PRO A 69 -0.71 10.42 7.59
N ASP A 70 -1.92 11.00 7.60
CA ASP A 70 -3.01 10.67 6.65
C ASP A 70 -2.66 10.91 5.17
N GLN A 71 -1.52 11.54 4.89
CA GLN A 71 -1.05 11.87 3.55
C GLN A 71 0.48 11.76 3.48
N ILE A 72 0.96 11.12 2.42
CA ILE A 72 2.37 10.95 2.12
C ILE A 72 2.78 11.94 1.04
N PHE A 73 3.91 12.59 1.29
CA PHE A 73 4.60 13.47 0.35
C PHE A 73 6.01 12.92 0.11
N ASP A 74 6.53 13.09 -1.10
CA ASP A 74 7.91 12.73 -1.41
C ASP A 74 8.92 13.72 -0.81
N ALA A 75 10.21 13.46 -0.99
CA ALA A 75 11.29 14.33 -0.50
C ALA A 75 11.27 15.75 -1.10
N ALA A 76 10.61 15.96 -2.24
CA ALA A 76 10.43 17.27 -2.87
C ALA A 76 9.14 17.98 -2.42
N GLY A 77 8.36 17.36 -1.52
CA GLY A 77 7.09 17.89 -1.02
C GLY A 77 5.92 17.73 -1.99
N ARG A 78 6.04 16.85 -2.99
CA ARG A 78 4.93 16.53 -3.91
C ARG A 78 4.05 15.47 -3.26
N PHE A 79 2.74 15.63 -3.41
CA PHE A 79 1.77 14.64 -2.93
C PHE A 79 1.98 13.30 -3.65
N VAL A 80 2.06 12.23 -2.86
CA VAL A 80 2.17 10.86 -3.36
C VAL A 80 0.84 10.14 -3.19
N MET A 81 0.30 10.11 -1.96
CA MET A 81 -0.85 9.25 -1.64
C MET A 81 -1.56 9.69 -0.36
N SER A 82 -2.87 9.43 -0.27
CA SER A 82 -3.62 9.52 0.99
C SER A 82 -3.67 8.16 1.67
N ASP A 83 -3.88 8.16 2.97
CA ASP A 83 -4.16 6.96 3.75
C ASP A 83 -5.49 6.30 3.31
N TRP A 84 -5.62 4.99 3.56
CA TRP A 84 -6.80 4.16 3.23
C TRP A 84 -7.20 4.17 1.74
N VAL A 85 -6.23 4.25 0.83
CA VAL A 85 -6.54 4.11 -0.60
C VAL A 85 -6.62 2.64 -0.99
N THR A 86 -7.53 2.33 -1.91
CA THR A 86 -7.72 0.97 -2.42
C THR A 86 -7.34 0.85 -3.89
N ASP A 87 -6.88 -0.35 -4.26
CA ASP A 87 -6.57 -0.73 -5.64
C ASP A 87 -6.90 -2.22 -5.85
N SER A 88 -7.30 -2.58 -7.06
CA SER A 88 -7.71 -3.95 -7.44
C SER A 88 -6.75 -4.63 -8.40
N ARG A 89 -5.71 -3.93 -8.85
CA ARG A 89 -4.65 -4.46 -9.71
C ARG A 89 -3.80 -5.48 -8.95
N VAL A 90 -3.38 -6.53 -9.64
CA VAL A 90 -2.60 -7.61 -9.04
C VAL A 90 -1.13 -7.18 -8.81
N PRO A 91 -0.66 -7.12 -7.55
CA PRO A 91 0.72 -6.76 -7.23
C PRO A 91 1.73 -7.71 -7.88
N GLY A 92 2.74 -7.13 -8.54
CA GLY A 92 3.77 -7.86 -9.28
C GLY A 92 3.39 -8.24 -10.73
N GLU A 93 2.19 -7.89 -11.19
CA GLU A 93 1.73 -8.15 -12.56
C GLU A 93 1.29 -6.88 -13.30
N GLU A 94 0.49 -6.04 -12.64
CA GLU A 94 -0.20 -4.91 -13.29
C GLU A 94 0.34 -3.53 -12.87
N GLY A 95 1.30 -3.52 -11.94
CA GLY A 95 1.68 -2.33 -11.19
C GLY A 95 0.55 -1.90 -10.25
N GLY A 96 0.54 -0.63 -9.88
CA GLY A 96 -0.56 -0.05 -9.12
C GLY A 96 -0.11 0.98 -8.10
N LEU A 97 -1.01 1.27 -7.16
CA LEU A 97 -0.75 2.21 -6.08
C LEU A 97 0.42 1.75 -5.20
N ILE A 98 0.51 0.45 -4.89
CA ILE A 98 1.61 -0.07 -4.08
C ILE A 98 2.96 0.11 -4.76
N ASP A 99 3.05 -0.09 -6.08
CA ASP A 99 4.27 0.15 -6.86
C ASP A 99 4.62 1.63 -6.93
N ALA A 100 3.61 2.50 -7.10
CA ALA A 100 3.80 3.94 -7.06
C ALA A 100 4.34 4.41 -5.70
N LEU A 101 3.76 3.95 -4.59
CA LEU A 101 4.25 4.27 -3.25
C LEU A 101 5.70 3.79 -3.07
N THR A 102 5.97 2.55 -3.44
CA THR A 102 7.30 1.93 -3.32
C THR A 102 8.36 2.71 -4.07
N ARG A 103 8.03 3.20 -5.26
CA ARG A 103 8.91 4.03 -6.09
C ARG A 103 9.14 5.41 -5.52
N GLU A 104 8.08 6.11 -5.13
CA GLU A 104 8.19 7.53 -4.76
C GLU A 104 8.79 7.74 -3.36
N VAL A 105 8.60 6.80 -2.43
CA VAL A 105 9.07 6.95 -1.04
C VAL A 105 9.94 5.81 -0.52
N ASP A 106 10.42 4.94 -1.42
CA ASP A 106 11.37 3.85 -1.10
C ASP A 106 10.85 2.90 -0.01
N VAL A 107 9.72 2.24 -0.28
CA VAL A 107 9.15 1.29 0.69
C VAL A 107 9.94 -0.01 0.68
N THR A 108 10.35 -0.47 1.86
CA THR A 108 10.86 -1.83 2.05
C THR A 108 9.73 -2.71 2.57
N TRP A 109 9.34 -3.72 1.79
CA TRP A 109 8.27 -4.66 2.13
C TRP A 109 8.79 -5.94 2.78
N TRP A 110 7.96 -6.54 3.62
CA TRP A 110 8.21 -7.81 4.29
C TRP A 110 7.08 -8.79 4.06
N THR A 111 7.47 -10.01 3.71
CA THR A 111 6.59 -11.18 3.56
C THR A 111 6.89 -12.26 4.60
N ASP A 112 7.87 -12.04 5.48
CA ASP A 112 8.22 -13.01 6.49
C ASP A 112 7.13 -13.09 7.56
N ARG A 113 6.63 -14.30 7.77
CA ARG A 113 5.48 -14.55 8.63
C ARG A 113 5.73 -14.17 10.09
N GLU A 114 6.95 -14.33 10.58
CA GLU A 114 7.30 -13.96 11.97
C GLU A 114 7.09 -12.45 12.19
N ARG A 115 7.54 -11.60 11.28
CA ARG A 115 7.36 -10.15 11.38
C ARG A 115 5.92 -9.71 11.17
N ILE A 116 5.22 -10.34 10.23
CA ILE A 116 3.79 -10.08 9.99
C ILE A 116 2.97 -10.48 11.24
N ASP A 117 3.19 -11.68 11.78
CA ASP A 117 2.51 -12.16 12.99
C ASP A 117 2.86 -11.28 14.21
N ALA A 118 4.13 -10.87 14.36
CA ALA A 118 4.54 -9.95 15.43
C ALA A 118 3.83 -8.60 15.30
N PHE A 119 3.75 -8.03 14.10
CA PHE A 119 3.00 -6.80 13.85
C PHE A 119 1.53 -6.97 14.24
N TRP A 120 0.84 -8.00 13.74
CA TRP A 120 -0.57 -8.23 14.05
C TRP A 120 -0.82 -8.53 15.53
N SER A 121 0.08 -9.23 16.21
CA SER A 121 -0.08 -9.56 17.64
C SER A 121 -0.15 -8.33 18.56
N VAL A 122 0.45 -7.21 18.13
CA VAL A 122 0.45 -5.94 18.87
C VAL A 122 -0.73 -5.05 18.46
N HIS A 123 -1.20 -5.21 17.23
CA HIS A 123 -2.11 -4.26 16.58
C HIS A 123 -3.54 -4.81 16.35
N TRP A 124 -3.74 -6.11 16.53
CA TRP A 124 -5.03 -6.77 16.51
C TRP A 124 -5.43 -7.17 17.94
N ASP A 125 -6.45 -6.53 18.51
CA ASP A 125 -7.11 -6.96 19.76
C ASP A 125 -8.29 -7.89 19.38
N PRO A 126 -8.20 -9.21 19.59
CA PRO A 126 -9.37 -10.08 19.46
C PRO A 126 -10.23 -9.87 20.71
N ARG A 127 -11.14 -8.90 20.66
CA ARG A 127 -12.29 -8.89 21.57
C ARG A 127 -13.48 -9.61 20.96
#